data_AF-A0A914L9S9-F1
#
_entry.id   AF-A0A914L9S9-F1
#
_cell.length_a   1.000
_cell.length_b   1.000
_cell.length_c   1.000
_cell.angle_alpha   90.00
_cell.angle_beta   90.00
_cell.angle_gamma   90.00
#
_symmetry.space_group_name_H-M   'P 1'
#
loop_
_entity.id
_entity.type
_entity.pdbx_description
1 polymer ?
#
loop_
_entity_poly.entity_id
_entity_poly.type
_entity_poly.pdbx_seq_one_letter_code
_entity_poly.pdbx_strand_id
1 'polypeptide(L)'
;MECDRVQKKESRKFKGTGKTGDFTVELHKISLLRSVSWEEVQQLNKKHKGYKDGFYTSTVGLHGKRSVAFIFGMGVGGNMSTTPAGAPRLYCVTRPNTGRSPKYELLSELLLRFDPISDEEGEELWKEQLEAFSKMCHHRYYFGKCNAEQQRGIFCEVGRQSRTYFVLSGSLICVWPELELILSDSGKLKRLRRIQIVRVKTDNNQRIVGKFREREKLL
;
A
#
# COMPACT_ATOMS: atom_id res chain seq x y z
N MET A 1 -3.54 5.65 -17.03
CA MET A 1 -2.10 5.61 -16.67
C MET A 1 -1.91 4.83 -15.38
N GLU A 2 -2.32 3.55 -15.35
CA GLU A 2 -2.41 2.76 -14.09
C GLU A 2 -1.69 1.41 -14.19
N CYS A 3 -1.21 1.02 -15.38
CA CYS A 3 -0.53 -0.26 -15.64
C CYS A 3 0.94 -0.27 -15.20
N ASP A 4 1.65 0.86 -15.25
CA ASP A 4 3.10 0.91 -15.03
C ASP A 4 3.50 0.66 -13.57
N ARG A 5 2.53 0.73 -12.66
CA ARG A 5 2.72 0.45 -11.23
C ARG A 5 2.69 -1.05 -10.93
N VAL A 6 2.26 -1.90 -11.88
CA VAL A 6 2.06 -3.34 -11.65
C VAL A 6 2.98 -4.16 -12.55
N GLN A 7 4.03 -4.73 -11.96
CA GLN A 7 4.99 -5.56 -12.67
C GLN A 7 4.80 -7.04 -12.35
N LYS A 8 4.66 -7.87 -13.38
CA LYS A 8 4.67 -9.33 -13.24
C LYS A 8 6.12 -9.81 -13.09
N LYS A 9 6.49 -10.38 -11.95
CA LYS A 9 7.86 -10.83 -11.67
C LYS A 9 8.10 -12.27 -12.10
N GLU A 10 7.20 -13.18 -11.71
CA GLU A 10 7.34 -14.61 -11.98
C GLU A 10 5.95 -15.23 -12.16
N SER A 11 5.86 -16.34 -12.89
CA SER A 11 4.65 -17.16 -12.89
C SER A 11 5.00 -18.63 -12.95
N ARG A 12 4.28 -19.42 -12.16
CA ARG A 12 4.42 -20.87 -12.11
C ARG A 12 3.11 -21.51 -12.50
N LYS A 13 3.17 -22.47 -13.42
CA LYS A 13 2.01 -23.25 -13.86
C LYS A 13 2.00 -24.59 -13.15
N PHE A 14 0.83 -24.97 -12.67
CA PHE A 14 0.56 -26.25 -12.04
C PHE A 14 -0.50 -26.96 -12.85
N LYS A 15 -0.18 -28.18 -13.30
CA LYS A 15 -1.13 -29.08 -13.95
C LYS A 15 -1.49 -30.16 -12.95
N GLY A 16 -2.77 -30.53 -12.91
CA GLY A 16 -3.25 -31.63 -12.11
C GLY A 16 -4.42 -32.31 -12.80
N THR A 17 -4.76 -33.50 -12.32
CA THR A 17 -5.91 -34.27 -12.81
C THR A 17 -6.92 -34.36 -11.68
N GLY A 18 -8.12 -33.86 -11.92
CA GLY A 18 -9.22 -33.86 -10.96
C GLY A 18 -10.33 -34.82 -11.36
N LYS A 19 -11.37 -34.92 -10.52
CA LYS A 19 -12.54 -35.78 -10.77
C LYS A 19 -13.29 -35.44 -12.06
N THR A 20 -13.19 -34.19 -12.52
CA THR A 20 -13.85 -33.65 -13.73
C THR A 20 -12.88 -33.49 -14.92
N GLY A 21 -11.66 -34.02 -14.84
CA GLY A 21 -10.65 -33.94 -15.89
C GLY A 21 -9.40 -33.15 -15.49
N ASP A 22 -8.50 -32.98 -16.46
CA ASP A 22 -7.26 -32.22 -16.29
C ASP A 22 -7.54 -30.73 -16.06
N PHE A 23 -6.80 -30.14 -15.13
CA PHE A 23 -6.92 -28.73 -14.78
C PHE A 23 -5.54 -28.06 -14.74
N THR A 24 -5.54 -26.76 -15.00
CA THR A 24 -4.34 -25.91 -14.89
C THR A 24 -4.63 -24.72 -13.98
N VAL A 25 -3.71 -24.48 -13.06
CA VAL A 25 -3.70 -23.32 -12.16
C VAL A 25 -2.37 -22.60 -12.31
N GLU A 26 -2.39 -21.27 -12.36
CA GLU A 26 -1.18 -20.47 -12.43
C GLU A 26 -1.04 -19.60 -11.19
N LEU A 27 0.14 -19.61 -10.57
CA LEU A 27 0.51 -18.70 -9.50
C LEU A 27 1.37 -17.58 -10.07
N HIS A 28 0.89 -16.35 -9.99
CA HIS A 28 1.59 -15.16 -10.43
C HIS A 28 2.17 -14.40 -9.24
N LYS A 29 3.46 -14.10 -9.29
CA LYS A 29 4.13 -13.16 -8.39
C LYS A 29 4.12 -11.78 -9.03
N ILE A 30 3.40 -10.86 -8.42
CA ILE A 30 3.16 -9.50 -8.94
C ILE A 30 3.73 -8.50 -7.95
N SER A 31 4.45 -7.49 -8.42
CA SER A 31 4.97 -6.39 -7.62
C SER A 31 4.19 -5.12 -7.94
N LEU A 32 3.53 -4.53 -6.94
CA LEU A 32 2.85 -3.25 -7.05
C LEU A 32 3.71 -2.14 -6.45
N LEU A 33 4.06 -1.14 -7.26
CA LEU A 33 4.62 0.12 -6.79
C LEU A 33 3.50 0.98 -6.22
N ARG A 34 3.58 1.29 -4.92
CA ARG A 34 2.62 2.11 -4.17
C ARG A 34 3.16 3.49 -3.85
N SER A 35 4.44 3.73 -4.09
CA SER A 35 5.04 5.01 -3.84
C SER A 35 4.45 6.10 -4.72
N VAL A 36 4.58 7.33 -4.26
CA VAL A 36 4.18 8.52 -4.97
C VAL A 36 5.43 9.37 -5.16
N SER A 37 5.79 9.65 -6.40
CA SER A 37 6.97 10.46 -6.71
C SER A 37 6.74 11.91 -6.28
N TRP A 38 7.82 12.70 -6.21
CA TRP A 38 7.71 14.12 -5.90
C TRP A 38 6.84 14.85 -6.94
N GLU A 39 7.01 14.53 -8.22
CA GLU A 39 6.28 15.13 -9.32
C GLU A 39 4.78 14.81 -9.23
N GLU A 40 4.44 13.59 -8.83
CA GLU A 40 3.04 13.17 -8.64
C GLU A 40 2.38 13.90 -7.46
N VAL A 41 3.07 14.05 -6.32
CA VAL A 41 2.52 14.81 -5.19
C VAL A 41 2.50 16.31 -5.47
N GLN A 42 3.44 16.83 -6.25
CA GLN A 42 3.43 18.24 -6.66
C GLN A 42 2.23 18.55 -7.58
N GLN A 43 1.87 17.63 -8.48
CA GLN A 43 0.63 17.74 -9.26
C GLN A 43 -0.61 17.73 -8.35
N LEU A 44 -0.60 16.89 -7.31
CA LEU A 44 -1.65 16.86 -6.32
C LEU A 44 -1.74 18.18 -5.53
N ASN A 45 -0.60 18.75 -5.11
CA ASN A 45 -0.52 20.06 -4.45
C ASN A 45 -1.04 21.19 -5.35
N LYS A 46 -0.68 21.18 -6.64
CA LYS A 46 -1.21 22.15 -7.62
C LYS A 46 -2.73 22.05 -7.78
N LYS A 47 -3.28 20.83 -7.74
CA LYS A 47 -4.72 20.56 -7.86
C LYS A 47 -5.51 20.89 -6.59
N HIS A 48 -4.88 20.74 -5.42
CA HIS A 48 -5.52 20.88 -4.11
C HIS A 48 -4.91 22.05 -3.34
N LYS A 49 -5.55 23.21 -3.45
CA LYS A 49 -5.23 24.43 -2.69
C LYS A 49 -6.39 24.88 -1.79
N GLY A 50 -7.11 23.91 -1.22
CA GLY A 50 -8.21 24.16 -0.31
C GLY A 50 -7.76 24.55 1.09
N TYR A 51 -8.74 24.81 1.97
CA TYR A 51 -8.48 25.11 3.38
C TYR A 51 -7.58 24.05 4.04
N LYS A 52 -6.40 24.46 4.51
CA LYS A 52 -5.43 23.62 5.21
C LYS A 52 -4.90 22.42 4.39
N ASP A 53 -5.00 22.50 3.07
CA ASP A 53 -4.28 21.58 2.18
C ASP A 53 -2.79 21.93 2.19
N GLY A 54 -1.91 20.93 2.20
CA GLY A 54 -0.46 21.16 2.18
C GLY A 54 0.38 19.99 2.68
N PHE A 55 1.67 20.25 2.85
CA PHE A 55 2.61 19.30 3.44
C PHE A 55 2.63 19.39 4.96
N TYR A 56 2.78 18.23 5.58
CA TYR A 56 2.81 18.07 7.03
C TYR A 56 3.90 17.08 7.42
N THR A 57 4.44 17.26 8.63
CA THR A 57 5.40 16.37 9.26
C THR A 57 4.85 15.82 10.57
N SER A 58 5.26 14.64 10.99
CA SER A 58 4.79 14.07 12.26
C SER A 58 5.29 14.88 13.46
N THR A 59 4.39 15.23 14.38
CA THR A 59 4.69 16.01 15.61
C THR A 59 5.69 15.30 16.52
N VAL A 60 5.63 13.96 16.59
CA VAL A 60 6.59 13.16 17.35
C VAL A 60 7.52 12.45 16.38
N GLY A 61 8.80 12.83 16.41
CA GLY A 61 9.84 12.11 15.69
C GLY A 61 10.03 10.72 16.29
N LEU A 62 9.86 9.67 15.48
CA LEU A 62 10.21 8.30 15.87
C LEU A 62 11.74 8.20 15.85
N HIS A 63 12.36 8.13 17.03
CA HIS A 63 13.83 8.11 17.20
C HIS A 63 14.55 9.23 16.43
N GLY A 64 14.03 10.45 16.49
CA GLY A 64 14.62 11.62 15.81
C GLY A 64 14.29 11.75 14.33
N LYS A 65 13.51 10.82 13.75
CA LYS A 65 13.03 10.92 12.36
C LYS A 65 11.56 11.31 12.30
N ARG A 66 11.25 12.28 11.44
CA ARG A 66 9.88 12.77 11.22
C ARG A 66 9.28 12.11 9.98
N SER A 67 7.97 11.86 9.95
CA SER A 67 7.25 11.33 8.78
C SER A 67 6.61 12.46 8.00
N VAL A 68 6.86 12.52 6.69
CA VAL A 68 6.19 13.51 5.82
C VAL A 68 4.89 12.93 5.23
N ALA A 69 3.89 13.78 5.07
CA ALA A 69 2.66 13.46 4.38
C ALA A 69 2.09 14.70 3.68
N PHE A 70 1.41 14.50 2.57
CA PHE A 70 0.60 15.51 1.92
C PHE A 70 -0.86 15.29 2.32
N ILE A 71 -1.47 16.31 2.91
CA ILE A 71 -2.83 16.24 3.45
C ILE A 71 -3.69 17.21 2.67
N PHE A 72 -4.83 16.75 2.17
CA PHE A 72 -5.76 17.58 1.42
C PHE A 72 -7.22 17.20 1.70
N GLY A 73 -8.09 18.19 1.66
CA GLY A 73 -9.51 18.06 1.90
C GLY A 73 -10.24 17.42 0.73
N MET A 74 -11.21 16.56 1.05
CA MET A 74 -12.16 16.02 0.09
C MET A 74 -13.11 17.12 -0.40
N GLY A 75 -13.46 17.07 -1.69
CA GLY A 75 -14.21 18.13 -2.38
C GLY A 75 -13.29 19.22 -2.95
N VAL A 76 -13.55 19.64 -4.19
CA VAL A 76 -12.75 20.63 -4.92
C VAL A 76 -13.13 22.04 -4.45
N GLY A 77 -12.14 22.89 -4.15
CA GLY A 77 -12.34 24.34 -4.02
C GLY A 77 -13.01 24.86 -2.75
N GLY A 78 -13.15 24.04 -1.71
CA GLY A 78 -13.64 24.53 -0.42
C GLY A 78 -12.57 25.35 0.31
N ASN A 79 -12.78 26.66 0.43
CA ASN A 79 -12.02 27.50 1.38
C ASN A 79 -12.55 27.37 2.82
N MET A 80 -13.47 26.43 3.05
CA MET A 80 -14.17 26.24 4.31
C MET A 80 -13.78 24.92 4.97
N SER A 81 -13.84 24.91 6.31
CA SER A 81 -13.69 23.72 7.15
C SER A 81 -14.91 22.79 7.11
N THR A 82 -16.01 23.23 6.51
CA THR A 82 -17.27 22.49 6.36
C THR A 82 -17.64 22.28 4.90
N THR A 83 -18.40 21.22 4.65
CA THR A 83 -19.05 20.95 3.36
C THR A 83 -20.25 21.90 3.15
N PRO A 84 -20.78 22.02 1.92
CA PRO A 84 -22.00 22.79 1.66
C PRO A 84 -23.21 22.34 2.49
N ALA A 85 -23.21 21.09 2.96
CA ALA A 85 -24.25 20.52 3.84
C ALA A 85 -24.01 20.79 5.34
N GLY A 86 -23.02 21.62 5.70
CA GLY A 86 -22.69 21.94 7.10
C GLY A 86 -21.89 20.88 7.86
N ALA A 87 -21.69 19.69 7.27
CA ALA A 87 -20.87 18.64 7.87
C ALA A 87 -19.37 18.98 7.84
N PRO A 88 -18.55 18.54 8.81
CA PRO A 88 -17.12 18.81 8.84
C PRO A 88 -16.42 18.18 7.63
N ARG A 89 -15.47 18.91 7.05
CA ARG A 89 -14.71 18.45 5.89
C ARG A 89 -13.75 17.34 6.29
N LEU A 90 -13.74 16.28 5.50
CA LEU A 90 -12.84 15.16 5.66
C LEU A 90 -11.58 15.34 4.83
N TYR A 91 -10.45 14.87 5.34
CA TYR A 91 -9.14 15.00 4.73
C TYR A 91 -8.55 13.63 4.40
N CYS A 92 -7.75 13.62 3.36
CA CYS A 92 -7.03 12.46 2.87
C CYS A 92 -5.54 12.65 3.09
N VAL A 93 -4.87 11.59 3.55
CA VAL A 93 -3.42 11.58 3.79
C VAL A 93 -2.73 10.79 2.69
N THR A 94 -1.79 11.41 1.99
CA THR A 94 -0.91 10.76 1.01
C THR A 94 0.50 10.69 1.57
N ARG A 95 1.11 9.51 1.57
CA ARG A 95 2.47 9.27 2.06
C ARG A 95 3.40 8.85 0.91
N PRO A 96 4.72 9.13 1.00
CA PRO A 96 5.67 8.83 -0.08
C PRO A 96 5.74 7.34 -0.44
N ASN A 97 5.62 6.44 0.54
CA ASN A 97 5.78 4.99 0.34
C ASN A 97 4.49 4.21 0.09
N THR A 98 3.38 4.60 0.72
CA THR A 98 2.10 3.88 0.63
C THR A 98 1.09 4.56 -0.29
N GLY A 99 1.38 5.78 -0.72
CA GLY A 99 0.46 6.62 -1.47
C GLY A 99 -0.74 7.04 -0.62
N ARG A 100 -1.87 7.20 -1.30
CA ARG A 100 -3.12 7.70 -0.72
C ARG A 100 -3.70 6.72 0.30
N SER A 101 -3.98 7.19 1.51
CA SER A 101 -4.69 6.45 2.54
C SER A 101 -6.14 6.18 2.13
N PRO A 102 -6.68 4.98 2.35
CA PRO A 102 -8.09 4.69 2.11
C PRO A 102 -9.00 5.29 3.20
N LYS A 103 -8.44 5.63 4.37
CA LYS A 103 -9.17 6.26 5.48
C LYS A 103 -9.19 7.77 5.27
N TYR A 104 -10.38 8.36 5.39
CA TYR A 104 -10.57 9.80 5.53
C TYR A 104 -10.69 10.16 7.01
N GLU A 105 -10.08 11.27 7.42
CA GLU A 105 -9.98 11.69 8.81
C GLU A 105 -10.38 13.15 8.95
N LEU A 106 -10.78 13.55 10.16
CA LEU A 106 -11.03 14.97 10.46
C LEU A 106 -9.71 15.71 10.58
N LEU A 107 -9.71 17.00 10.21
CA LEU A 107 -8.51 17.84 10.34
C LEU A 107 -8.02 17.92 11.79
N SER A 108 -8.93 18.01 12.75
CA SER A 108 -8.61 18.05 14.18
C SER A 108 -7.80 16.83 14.64
N GLU A 109 -8.16 15.63 14.17
CA GLU A 109 -7.45 14.38 14.49
C GLU A 109 -6.08 14.28 13.80
N LEU A 110 -5.95 14.91 12.64
CA LEU A 110 -4.68 14.96 11.91
C LEU A 110 -3.70 15.90 12.60
N LEU A 111 -4.16 17.08 13.03
CA LEU A 111 -3.33 18.08 13.71
C LEU A 111 -2.81 17.63 15.09
N LEU A 112 -3.38 16.59 15.69
CA LEU A 112 -2.81 15.95 16.90
C LEU A 112 -1.54 15.16 16.62
N ARG A 113 -1.28 14.80 15.36
CA ARG A 113 -0.19 13.92 14.94
C ARG A 113 0.74 14.56 13.92
N PHE A 114 0.31 15.66 13.32
CA PHE A 114 0.94 16.28 12.18
C PHE A 114 0.98 17.79 12.33
N ASP A 115 2.16 18.36 12.12
CA ASP A 115 2.38 19.80 12.06
C ASP A 115 2.61 20.23 10.61
N PRO A 116 2.04 21.38 10.19
CA PRO A 116 2.24 21.89 8.84
C PRO A 116 3.69 22.31 8.64
N ILE A 117 4.22 22.08 7.44
CA ILE A 117 5.58 22.45 7.03
C ILE A 117 5.54 23.21 5.70
N SER A 118 6.66 23.84 5.33
CA SER A 118 6.76 24.51 4.03
C SER A 118 6.87 23.49 2.88
N ASP A 119 6.60 23.95 1.65
CA ASP A 119 6.72 23.09 0.46
C ASP A 119 8.18 22.67 0.24
N GLU A 120 9.16 23.52 0.57
CA GLU A 120 10.59 23.23 0.47
C GLU A 120 11.02 22.15 1.46
N GLU A 121 10.65 22.28 2.75
CA GLU A 121 10.91 21.23 3.75
C GLU A 121 10.17 19.94 3.39
N GLY A 122 8.96 20.06 2.83
CA GLY A 122 8.18 18.94 2.30
C GLY A 122 8.92 18.20 1.20
N GLU A 123 9.53 18.90 0.25
CA GLU A 123 10.29 18.33 -0.86
C GLU A 123 11.48 17.50 -0.38
N GLU A 124 12.30 18.09 0.49
CA GLU A 124 13.49 17.45 1.04
C GLU A 124 13.13 16.15 1.77
N LEU A 125 12.17 16.22 2.70
CA LEU A 125 11.72 15.06 3.47
C LEU A 125 11.07 14.00 2.58
N TRP A 126 10.31 14.41 1.55
CA TRP A 126 9.64 13.47 0.65
C TRP A 126 10.63 12.65 -0.15
N LYS A 127 11.63 13.31 -0.74
CA LYS A 127 12.68 12.66 -1.52
C LYS A 127 13.55 11.76 -0.65
N GLU A 128 13.96 12.24 0.53
CA GLU A 128 14.75 11.45 1.49
C GLU A 128 14.01 10.17 1.90
N GLN A 129 12.73 10.29 2.28
CA GLN A 129 11.92 9.16 2.71
C GLN A 129 11.67 8.17 1.58
N LEU A 130 11.35 8.66 0.38
CA LEU A 130 11.12 7.81 -0.77
C LEU A 130 12.37 6.99 -1.11
N GLU A 131 13.55 7.62 -1.11
CA GLU A 131 14.83 6.95 -1.31
C GLU A 131 15.12 5.93 -0.22
N ALA A 132 14.84 6.26 1.05
CA ALA A 132 15.02 5.32 2.15
C ALA A 132 14.07 4.11 2.03
N PHE A 133 12.80 4.32 1.72
CA PHE A 133 11.79 3.26 1.58
C PHE A 133 12.00 2.37 0.35
N SER A 134 12.87 2.75 -0.58
CA SER A 134 13.37 1.86 -1.63
C SER A 134 14.31 0.77 -1.07
N LYS A 135 15.11 1.12 -0.06
CA LYS A 135 16.18 0.28 0.50
C LYS A 135 15.77 -0.45 1.77
N MET A 136 14.94 0.16 2.61
CA MET A 136 14.59 -0.38 3.94
C MET A 136 13.10 -0.30 4.25
N CYS A 137 12.65 -1.16 5.16
CA CYS A 137 11.27 -1.11 5.65
C CYS A 137 11.06 0.06 6.62
N HIS A 138 9.80 0.43 6.84
CA HIS A 138 9.38 1.44 7.81
C HIS A 138 9.95 1.20 9.21
N HIS A 139 9.99 -0.07 9.64
CA HIS A 139 10.55 -0.42 10.94
C HIS A 139 12.04 -0.03 11.05
N ARG A 140 12.82 -0.38 10.03
CA ARG A 140 14.25 -0.09 10.00
C ARG A 140 14.52 1.40 9.82
N TYR A 141 13.71 2.10 9.02
CA TYR A 141 13.87 3.54 8.82
C TYR A 141 13.67 4.31 10.14
N TYR A 142 12.57 4.05 10.86
CA TYR A 142 12.20 4.81 12.05
C TYR A 142 12.76 4.26 13.37
N PHE A 143 12.94 2.95 13.51
CA PHE A 143 13.41 2.34 14.76
C PHE A 143 14.84 1.78 14.67
N GLY A 144 15.50 1.88 13.51
CA GLY A 144 16.84 1.32 13.27
C GLY A 144 16.90 -0.21 13.19
N LYS A 145 15.84 -0.90 13.61
CA LYS A 145 15.75 -2.37 13.63
C LYS A 145 14.41 -2.88 13.10
N CYS A 146 14.46 -4.07 12.51
CA CYS A 146 13.27 -4.82 12.13
C CYS A 146 13.42 -6.26 12.60
N ASN A 147 12.62 -6.68 13.58
CA ASN A 147 12.70 -8.04 14.13
C ASN A 147 12.51 -9.11 13.04
N ALA A 148 11.68 -8.85 12.03
CA ALA A 148 11.48 -9.79 10.91
C ALA A 148 12.77 -10.01 10.11
N GLU A 149 13.47 -8.93 9.74
CA GLU A 149 14.72 -9.02 8.98
C GLU A 149 15.88 -9.49 9.85
N GLN A 150 16.01 -8.98 11.08
CA GLN A 150 17.16 -9.24 11.95
C GLN A 150 17.10 -10.59 12.69
N GLN A 151 15.96 -10.97 13.25
CA GLN A 151 15.85 -12.19 14.05
C GLN A 151 15.49 -13.41 13.22
N ARG A 152 14.80 -13.21 12.09
CA ARG A 152 14.24 -14.30 11.28
C ARG A 152 14.79 -14.36 9.85
N GLY A 153 15.56 -13.36 9.42
CA GLY A 153 16.03 -13.28 8.03
C GLY A 153 14.90 -13.09 7.01
N ILE A 154 13.71 -12.67 7.44
CA ILE A 154 12.53 -12.55 6.59
C ILE A 154 12.45 -11.13 6.03
N PHE A 155 12.34 -11.02 4.71
CA PHE A 155 12.16 -9.75 4.02
C PHE A 155 10.88 -9.03 4.48
N CYS A 156 11.04 -7.81 5.03
CA CYS A 156 9.92 -7.02 5.53
C CYS A 156 9.43 -6.04 4.47
N GLU A 157 8.20 -6.22 3.98
CA GLU A 157 7.60 -5.32 2.96
C GLU A 157 6.89 -4.10 3.57
N VAL A 158 6.90 -3.96 4.91
CA VAL A 158 6.15 -2.90 5.61
C VAL A 158 6.73 -1.53 5.27
N GLY A 159 5.89 -0.69 4.67
CA GLY A 159 6.23 0.67 4.27
C GLY A 159 7.37 0.78 3.26
N ARG A 160 7.66 -0.29 2.51
CA ARG A 160 8.49 -0.19 1.30
C ARG A 160 7.66 0.36 0.14
N GLN A 161 8.36 0.95 -0.83
CA GLN A 161 7.74 1.54 -2.04
C GLN A 161 6.96 0.53 -2.88
N SER A 162 7.37 -0.75 -2.86
CA SER A 162 6.73 -1.83 -3.59
C SER A 162 6.22 -2.91 -2.65
N ARG A 163 5.16 -3.59 -3.07
CA ARG A 163 4.58 -4.74 -2.35
C ARG A 163 4.41 -5.92 -3.27
N THR A 164 4.74 -7.12 -2.78
CA THR A 164 4.59 -8.34 -3.55
C THR A 164 3.27 -9.02 -3.25
N TYR A 165 2.60 -9.43 -4.30
CA TYR A 165 1.32 -10.08 -4.28
C TYR A 165 1.40 -11.42 -5.00
N PHE A 166 0.69 -12.40 -4.45
CA PHE A 166 0.56 -13.73 -5.03
C PHE A 166 -0.89 -13.88 -5.50
N VAL A 167 -1.05 -14.06 -6.81
CA VAL A 167 -2.36 -14.17 -7.46
C VAL A 167 -2.47 -15.53 -8.10
N LEU A 168 -3.43 -16.32 -7.65
CA LEU A 168 -3.78 -17.60 -8.26
C LEU A 168 -4.83 -17.37 -9.36
N SER A 169 -4.61 -17.92 -10.55
CA SER A 169 -5.53 -17.86 -11.69
C SER A 169 -5.74 -19.25 -12.32
N GLY A 170 -6.74 -19.39 -13.21
CA GLY A 170 -7.10 -20.67 -13.84
C GLY A 170 -8.21 -21.42 -13.10
N SER A 171 -8.12 -22.75 -13.07
CA SER A 171 -9.16 -23.64 -12.53
C SER A 171 -9.09 -23.76 -11.01
N LEU A 172 -9.37 -22.66 -10.31
CA LEU A 172 -9.21 -22.56 -8.85
C LEU A 172 -10.17 -23.43 -8.04
N ILE A 173 -11.28 -23.86 -8.64
CA ILE A 173 -12.26 -24.74 -7.98
C ILE A 173 -11.66 -26.13 -7.69
N CYS A 174 -10.79 -26.63 -8.58
CA CYS A 174 -10.19 -27.95 -8.46
C CYS A 174 -9.15 -28.05 -7.35
N VAL A 175 -8.52 -26.92 -7.00
CA VAL A 175 -7.51 -26.82 -5.92
C VAL A 175 -8.07 -26.19 -4.65
N TRP A 176 -9.38 -25.93 -4.61
CA TRP A 176 -10.04 -25.27 -3.48
C TRP A 176 -9.95 -26.07 -2.18
N PRO A 177 -10.16 -27.41 -2.16
CA PRO A 177 -10.03 -28.20 -0.95
C PRO A 177 -8.63 -28.10 -0.30
N GLU A 178 -7.58 -28.13 -1.12
CA GLU A 178 -6.19 -28.01 -0.67
C GLU A 178 -5.91 -26.60 -0.13
N LEU A 179 -6.46 -25.57 -0.79
CA LEU A 179 -6.37 -24.20 -0.30
C LEU A 179 -7.09 -24.04 1.03
N GLU A 180 -8.29 -24.60 1.20
CA GLU A 180 -9.03 -24.57 2.45
C GLU A 180 -8.27 -25.25 3.59
N LEU A 181 -7.63 -26.39 3.33
CA LEU A 181 -6.81 -27.09 4.31
C LEU A 181 -5.64 -26.23 4.78
N ILE A 182 -4.88 -25.65 3.84
CA ILE A 182 -3.75 -24.76 4.14
C ILE A 182 -4.19 -23.52 4.93
N LEU A 183 -5.37 -22.96 4.60
CA LEU A 183 -5.92 -21.79 5.27
C LEU A 183 -6.45 -22.11 6.67
N SER A 184 -6.92 -23.34 6.90
CA SER A 184 -7.54 -23.78 8.15
C SER A 184 -6.52 -24.25 9.20
N ASP A 185 -5.47 -24.95 8.76
CA ASP A 185 -4.48 -25.59 9.66
C ASP A 185 -3.52 -24.60 10.34
N SER A 186 -3.38 -23.41 9.77
CA SER A 186 -2.45 -22.43 10.29
C SER A 186 -3.15 -21.60 11.39
N GLY A 187 -3.16 -22.13 12.62
CA GLY A 187 -3.72 -21.45 13.81
C GLY A 187 -3.16 -20.04 14.09
N LYS A 188 -2.00 -19.69 13.50
CA LYS A 188 -1.38 -18.36 13.53
C LYS A 188 -1.84 -17.43 12.38
N LEU A 189 -2.67 -17.95 11.49
CA LEU A 189 -3.20 -17.35 10.26
C LEU A 189 -4.62 -16.77 10.43
N LYS A 190 -5.21 -16.86 11.63
CA LYS A 190 -6.54 -16.27 11.92
C LYS A 190 -6.62 -14.76 11.66
N ARG A 191 -5.48 -14.05 11.65
CA ARG A 191 -5.42 -12.62 11.27
C ARG A 191 -5.28 -12.36 9.79
N LEU A 192 -4.92 -13.34 8.95
CA LEU A 192 -4.78 -13.10 7.52
C LEU A 192 -6.08 -13.29 6.75
N ARG A 193 -6.90 -12.25 6.93
CA ARG A 193 -7.68 -11.56 5.91
C ARG A 193 -7.87 -12.40 4.65
N ARG A 194 -9.01 -13.11 4.66
CA ARG A 194 -9.89 -13.45 3.53
C ARG A 194 -9.22 -13.39 2.17
N ILE A 195 -9.18 -14.53 1.48
CA ILE A 195 -8.94 -14.55 0.04
C ILE A 195 -9.84 -13.50 -0.64
N GLN A 196 -9.23 -12.63 -1.45
CA GLN A 196 -9.96 -11.61 -2.20
C GLN A 196 -9.90 -11.94 -3.69
N ILE A 197 -10.99 -11.66 -4.40
CA ILE A 197 -10.99 -11.72 -5.87
C ILE A 197 -10.40 -10.40 -6.37
N VAL A 198 -9.34 -10.49 -7.16
CA VAL A 198 -8.69 -9.33 -7.78
C VAL A 198 -8.73 -9.43 -9.30
N ARG A 199 -8.81 -8.27 -9.94
CA ARG A 199 -8.57 -8.10 -11.37
C ARG A 199 -7.30 -7.30 -11.51
N VAL A 200 -6.26 -7.94 -12.02
CA VAL A 200 -4.95 -7.32 -12.22
C VAL A 200 -4.73 -7.09 -13.70
N LYS A 201 -4.31 -5.88 -14.04
CA LYS A 201 -3.82 -5.52 -15.37
C LYS A 201 -2.32 -5.23 -15.24
N THR A 202 -1.50 -6.04 -15.88
CA THR A 202 -0.04 -5.86 -15.83
C THR A 202 0.43 -4.81 -16.84
N ASP A 203 1.66 -4.35 -16.68
CA ASP A 203 2.45 -3.60 -17.67
C ASP A 203 2.33 -4.16 -19.11
N ASN A 204 2.42 -5.48 -19.29
CA ASN A 204 2.26 -6.14 -20.61
C ASN A 204 0.80 -6.26 -21.09
N ASN A 205 -0.12 -5.45 -20.55
CA ASN A 205 -1.56 -5.47 -20.86
C ASN A 205 -2.26 -6.82 -20.60
N GLN A 206 -1.63 -7.74 -19.87
CA GLN A 206 -2.21 -9.03 -19.50
C GLN A 206 -3.27 -8.81 -18.41
N ARG A 207 -4.48 -9.35 -18.63
CA ARG A 207 -5.56 -9.36 -17.63
C ARG A 207 -5.52 -10.67 -16.86
N ILE A 208 -5.34 -10.60 -15.55
CA ILE A 208 -5.34 -11.75 -14.65
C ILE A 208 -6.51 -11.56 -13.69
N VAL A 209 -7.46 -12.49 -13.71
CA VAL A 209 -8.53 -12.57 -12.71
C VAL A 209 -8.20 -13.75 -11.81
N GLY A 210 -8.12 -13.49 -10.51
CA GLY A 210 -7.60 -14.49 -9.60
C GLY A 210 -7.91 -14.23 -8.15
N LYS A 211 -7.61 -15.23 -7.32
CA LYS A 211 -7.67 -15.14 -5.87
C LYS A 211 -6.33 -14.63 -5.36
N PHE A 212 -6.36 -13.53 -4.64
CA PHE A 212 -5.21 -12.83 -4.11
C PHE A 212 -4.95 -13.20 -2.65
N ARG A 213 -3.68 -13.42 -2.33
CA ARG A 213 -3.18 -13.49 -0.96
C ARG A 213 -2.06 -12.49 -0.74
N GLU A 214 -2.26 -11.64 0.26
CA GLU A 214 -1.25 -10.70 0.72
C GLU A 214 -0.15 -11.46 1.47
N ARG A 215 1.11 -11.28 1.07
CA ARG A 215 2.25 -11.84 1.81
C ARG A 215 2.56 -10.91 2.97
N GLU A 216 2.23 -11.34 4.18
CA GLU A 216 2.95 -10.85 5.36
C GLU A 216 2.99 -11.91 6.47
N LYS A 217 4.18 -12.04 7.07
CA LYS A 217 4.52 -12.89 8.23
C LYS A 217 4.21 -14.38 8.02
N LEU A 218 5.05 -15.04 7.23
CA LEU A 218 5.44 -16.41 7.61
C LEU A 218 6.24 -16.27 8.90
N LEU A 219 5.86 -17.03 9.92
CA LEU A 219 6.46 -16.96 11.24
C LEU A 219 7.86 -17.53 11.26
#